data_AF-A0AB39VIF5-F1
#
_entry.id   AF-A0AB39VIF5-F1
#
_cell.length_a   1.000
_cell.length_b   1.000
_cell.length_c   1.000
_cell.angle_alpha   90.00
_cell.angle_beta   90.00
_cell.angle_gamma   90.00
#
_symmetry.space_group_name_H-M   'P 1'
#
loop_
_entity.id
_entity.type
_entity.pdbx_description
1 polymer ?
#
loop_
_entity_poly.entity_id
_entity_poly.type
_entity_poly.pdbx_seq_one_letter_code
_entity_poly.pdbx_strand_id
1 'polypeptide(L)'
;MKELSTQEYNELYKKYFKEIFSKPMKDLGFKKKGTGKFCRLNKLGLFEYIGFFRYYQKLRLEYAIIPIYSNMMKNSIGNGGDTNFVDLDSEEKMEKGMKEILNEIENSIIPWFQKYERVCKNFYTPNNLDSIFLKPVFKMIKIVKFKILYVSIINIF
;
A
#
# COMPACT_ATOMS: atom_id res chain seq x y z
N MET A 1 9.83 -33.84 -9.19
CA MET A 1 8.69 -32.92 -9.01
C MET A 1 8.09 -32.68 -10.39
N LYS A 2 6.78 -32.82 -10.58
CA LYS A 2 6.16 -32.59 -11.91
C LYS A 2 6.14 -31.09 -12.19
N GLU A 3 6.71 -30.66 -13.30
CA GLU A 3 6.62 -29.25 -13.72
C GLU A 3 5.18 -28.93 -14.11
N LEU A 4 4.65 -27.83 -13.56
CA LEU A 4 3.34 -27.31 -13.90
C LEU A 4 3.38 -26.76 -15.32
N SER A 5 2.38 -27.09 -16.13
CA SER A 5 2.16 -26.35 -17.37
C SER A 5 1.86 -24.88 -17.05
N THR A 6 2.09 -23.99 -18.02
CA THR A 6 1.78 -22.56 -17.85
C THR A 6 0.31 -22.31 -17.50
N GLN A 7 -0.61 -23.13 -18.02
CA GLN A 7 -2.03 -23.02 -17.72
C GLN A 7 -2.34 -23.43 -16.28
N GLU A 8 -1.90 -24.62 -15.86
CA GLU A 8 -2.09 -25.11 -14.48
C GLU A 8 -1.50 -24.13 -13.46
N TYR A 9 -0.30 -23.61 -13.73
CA TYR A 9 0.33 -22.59 -12.90
C TYR A 9 -0.56 -21.36 -12.72
N ASN A 10 -1.12 -20.84 -13.82
CA ASN A 10 -1.91 -19.61 -13.78
C ASN A 10 -3.26 -19.80 -13.07
N GLU A 11 -3.85 -20.99 -13.18
CA GLU A 11 -5.08 -21.34 -12.46
C GLU A 11 -4.82 -21.44 -10.96
N LEU A 12 -3.77 -22.17 -10.56
CA LEU A 12 -3.34 -22.25 -9.15
C LEU A 12 -3.00 -20.88 -8.58
N TYR A 13 -2.23 -20.07 -9.31
CA TYR A 13 -1.88 -18.71 -8.88
C TYR A 13 -3.13 -17.87 -8.60
N LYS A 14 -4.12 -17.90 -9.50
CA LYS A 14 -5.36 -17.14 -9.31
C LYS A 14 -6.16 -17.64 -8.10
N LYS A 15 -6.22 -18.96 -7.91
CA LYS A 15 -6.89 -19.59 -6.76
C LYS A 15 -6.24 -19.14 -5.45
N TYR A 16 -4.95 -19.38 -5.29
CA TYR A 16 -4.22 -19.03 -4.07
C TYR A 16 -4.19 -17.52 -3.81
N PHE A 17 -4.01 -16.71 -4.85
CA PHE A 17 -4.05 -15.26 -4.70
C PHE A 17 -5.40 -14.79 -4.13
N LYS A 18 -6.50 -15.38 -4.60
CA LYS A 18 -7.85 -15.04 -4.12
C LYS A 18 -8.03 -15.49 -2.67
N GLU A 19 -7.70 -16.73 -2.36
CA GLU A 19 -7.89 -17.35 -1.04
C GLU A 19 -7.01 -16.69 0.03
N ILE A 20 -5.74 -16.44 -0.29
CA ILE A 20 -4.75 -15.94 0.67
C ILE A 20 -4.83 -14.43 0.82
N PHE A 21 -5.00 -13.65 -0.25
CA PHE A 21 -4.91 -12.19 -0.12
C PHE A 21 -6.26 -11.48 -0.09
N SER A 22 -7.27 -11.94 -0.86
CA SER A 22 -8.45 -11.08 -1.10
C SER A 22 -9.28 -10.83 0.16
N LYS A 23 -9.45 -11.83 1.03
CA LYS A 23 -10.16 -11.67 2.31
C LYS A 23 -9.32 -10.90 3.34
N PRO A 24 -8.08 -11.30 3.67
CA PRO A 24 -7.27 -10.56 4.64
C PRO A 24 -7.05 -9.09 4.27
N MET A 25 -6.79 -8.80 3.00
CA MET A 25 -6.63 -7.40 2.56
C MET A 25 -7.90 -6.57 2.75
N LYS A 26 -9.07 -7.17 2.53
CA LYS A 26 -10.36 -6.50 2.80
C LYS A 26 -10.56 -6.25 4.29
N ASP A 27 -10.23 -7.23 5.13
CA ASP A 27 -10.34 -7.13 6.59
C ASP A 27 -9.37 -6.07 7.15
N LEU A 28 -8.21 -5.88 6.52
CA LEU A 28 -7.28 -4.77 6.75
C LEU A 28 -7.77 -3.41 6.21
N GLY A 29 -8.96 -3.35 5.59
CA GLY A 29 -9.56 -2.13 5.06
C GLY A 29 -9.06 -1.70 3.68
N PHE A 30 -8.30 -2.55 2.98
CA PHE A 30 -7.88 -2.27 1.61
C PHE A 30 -8.98 -2.58 0.59
N LYS A 31 -9.06 -1.73 -0.43
CA LYS A 31 -9.89 -1.93 -1.62
C LYS A 31 -9.01 -2.38 -2.77
N LYS A 32 -9.43 -3.41 -3.49
CA LYS A 32 -8.74 -3.89 -4.69
C LYS A 32 -8.91 -2.89 -5.84
N LYS A 33 -7.82 -2.61 -6.56
CA LYS A 33 -7.78 -1.75 -7.75
C LYS A 33 -7.08 -2.49 -8.89
N GLY A 34 -7.85 -3.03 -9.84
CA GLY A 34 -7.30 -3.86 -10.92
C GLY A 34 -6.81 -5.24 -10.44
N THR A 35 -5.86 -5.84 -11.16
CA THR A 35 -5.55 -7.28 -11.06
C THR A 35 -4.73 -7.66 -9.82
N GLY A 36 -3.93 -6.75 -9.26
CA GLY A 36 -3.00 -7.07 -8.16
C GLY A 36 -2.62 -5.87 -7.30
N LYS A 37 -3.45 -4.82 -7.24
CA LYS A 37 -3.16 -3.64 -6.42
C LYS A 37 -4.26 -3.46 -5.39
N PHE A 38 -3.85 -3.04 -4.20
CA PHE A 38 -4.71 -2.81 -3.05
C PHE A 38 -4.39 -1.45 -2.49
N CYS A 39 -5.44 -0.71 -2.16
CA CYS A 39 -5.27 0.63 -1.65
C CYS A 39 -6.25 0.96 -0.53
N ARG A 40 -5.81 1.75 0.44
CA ARG A 40 -6.70 2.36 1.44
C ARG A 40 -6.30 3.78 1.72
N LEU A 41 -7.26 4.55 2.23
CA LEU A 41 -7.01 5.89 2.74
C LEU A 41 -6.78 5.80 4.25
N ASN A 42 -5.65 6.31 4.74
CA ASN A 42 -5.40 6.35 6.17
C ASN A 42 -6.02 7.58 6.83
N LYS A 43 -5.93 7.67 8.17
CA LYS A 43 -6.59 8.73 8.96
C LYS A 43 -6.09 10.15 8.65
N LEU A 44 -4.97 10.28 7.94
CA LEU A 44 -4.39 11.55 7.55
C LEU A 44 -4.77 11.96 6.12
N GLY A 45 -5.58 11.17 5.42
CA GLY A 45 -5.90 11.39 4.03
C GLY A 45 -4.75 11.05 3.08
N LEU A 46 -3.82 10.17 3.49
CA LEU A 46 -2.76 9.64 2.62
C LEU A 46 -3.16 8.26 2.09
N PHE A 47 -2.81 8.01 0.83
CA PHE A 47 -3.12 6.77 0.14
C PHE A 47 -2.05 5.73 0.42
N GLU A 48 -2.41 4.65 1.10
CA GLU A 48 -1.55 3.50 1.32
C GLU A 48 -1.77 2.51 0.18
N TYR A 49 -0.69 2.16 -0.50
CA TYR A 49 -0.65 1.30 -1.67
C TYR A 49 0.13 0.02 -1.37
N ILE A 50 -0.43 -1.12 -1.76
CA ILE A 50 0.27 -2.41 -1.85
C ILE A 50 0.00 -2.99 -3.24
N GLY A 51 1.05 -3.28 -3.98
CA GLY A 51 1.04 -3.90 -5.30
C GLY A 51 1.73 -5.25 -5.28
N PHE A 52 1.13 -6.23 -5.91
CA PHE A 52 1.71 -7.55 -6.13
C PHE A 52 2.35 -7.58 -7.52
N PHE A 53 3.68 -7.58 -7.57
CA PHE A 53 4.44 -7.60 -8.80
C PHE A 53 4.90 -9.03 -9.11
N ARG A 54 4.34 -9.60 -10.18
CA ARG A 54 4.67 -10.95 -10.66
C ARG A 54 5.66 -10.88 -11.81
N TYR A 55 6.73 -11.67 -11.72
CA TYR A 55 7.71 -11.87 -12.79
C TYR A 55 7.92 -13.37 -13.00
N TYR A 56 7.39 -13.91 -14.10
CA TYR A 56 7.29 -15.35 -14.35
C TYR A 56 6.63 -16.09 -13.18
N GLN A 57 7.40 -16.93 -12.49
CA GLN A 57 6.98 -17.75 -11.35
C GLN A 57 7.44 -17.13 -10.02
N LYS A 58 7.81 -15.86 -10.02
CA LYS A 58 8.24 -15.11 -8.84
C LYS A 58 7.24 -14.01 -8.50
N LEU A 59 7.11 -13.71 -7.22
CA LEU A 59 6.23 -12.66 -6.72
C LEU A 59 6.96 -11.79 -5.70
N ARG A 60 6.80 -10.47 -5.79
CA ARG A 60 7.22 -9.53 -4.75
C ARG A 60 6.12 -8.53 -4.45
N LEU A 61 6.26 -7.85 -3.33
CA LEU A 61 5.42 -6.72 -2.96
C LEU A 61 6.11 -5.42 -3.31
N GLU A 62 5.32 -4.45 -3.76
CA GLU A 62 5.67 -3.04 -3.81
C GLU A 62 4.69 -2.31 -2.91
N TYR A 63 5.18 -1.46 -2.02
CA TYR A 63 4.32 -0.71 -1.11
C TYR A 63 4.73 0.75 -1.05
N ALA A 64 3.75 1.64 -0.89
CA ALA A 64 4.03 3.07 -0.82
C ALA A 64 2.94 3.84 -0.06
N ILE A 65 3.32 4.97 0.52
CA ILE A 65 2.41 6.04 0.90
C ILE A 65 2.47 7.11 -0.19
N ILE A 66 1.30 7.44 -0.73
CA ILE A 66 1.13 8.38 -1.81
C ILE A 66 0.21 9.51 -1.33
N PRO A 67 0.62 10.79 -1.44
CA PRO A 67 -0.27 11.91 -1.18
C PRO A 67 -1.46 11.96 -2.16
N ILE A 68 -2.68 12.26 -1.69
CA ILE A 68 -3.81 12.54 -2.61
C ILE A 68 -3.55 13.88 -3.29
N TYR A 69 -3.52 13.86 -4.62
CA TYR A 69 -3.27 15.05 -5.43
C TYR A 69 -4.40 16.08 -5.42
N SER A 70 -3.98 17.34 -5.46
CA SER A 70 -4.64 18.38 -6.25
C SER A 70 -3.81 18.66 -7.51
N ASN A 71 -4.43 19.14 -8.59
CA ASN A 71 -3.78 19.48 -9.88
C ASN A 71 -2.53 20.40 -9.78
N MET A 72 -2.24 20.97 -8.61
CA MET A 72 -1.08 21.85 -8.37
C MET A 72 0.24 21.11 -8.20
N MET A 73 0.23 19.81 -7.95
CA MET A 73 1.47 19.03 -7.84
C MET A 73 1.51 18.09 -9.05
N LYS A 74 2.45 18.27 -9.97
CA LYS A 74 2.55 17.44 -11.19
C LYS A 74 3.44 16.20 -11.03
N ASN A 75 4.25 16.13 -9.95
CA ASN A 75 5.20 15.04 -9.72
C ASN A 75 5.01 14.45 -8.32
N SER A 76 4.57 13.19 -8.22
CA SER A 76 4.29 12.53 -6.95
C SER A 76 5.51 11.72 -6.63
N ILE A 77 6.17 12.08 -5.55
CA ILE A 77 7.17 11.22 -4.94
C ILE A 77 6.39 10.36 -3.94
N GLY A 78 6.00 9.15 -4.36
CA GLY A 78 5.57 8.13 -3.42
C GLY A 78 6.76 7.70 -2.58
N ASN A 79 6.58 7.58 -1.27
CA ASN A 79 7.60 6.99 -0.41
C ASN A 79 7.24 5.53 -0.16
N GLY A 80 8.18 4.62 -0.37
CA GLY A 80 7.90 3.21 -0.37
C GLY A 80 9.12 2.36 -0.59
N GLY A 81 8.88 1.08 -0.84
CA GLY A 81 9.91 0.11 -1.16
C GLY A 81 9.30 -1.12 -1.80
N ASP A 82 10.17 -2.08 -2.08
CA ASP A 82 9.82 -3.39 -2.56
C ASP A 82 10.42 -4.47 -1.66
N THR A 83 9.81 -5.65 -1.67
CA THR A 83 10.37 -6.83 -1.02
C THR A 83 11.22 -7.61 -2.00
N ASN A 84 12.02 -8.53 -1.47
CA ASN A 84 12.65 -9.55 -2.29
C ASN A 84 11.59 -10.40 -3.02
N PHE A 85 11.99 -10.97 -4.15
CA PHE A 85 11.18 -11.95 -4.86
C PHE A 85 11.09 -13.26 -4.10
N VAL A 86 9.90 -13.83 -4.07
CA VAL A 86 9.59 -15.17 -3.57
C VAL A 86 9.35 -16.08 -4.77
N ASP A 87 10.00 -17.24 -4.80
CA ASP A 87 9.83 -18.25 -5.85
C ASP A 87 8.57 -19.08 -5.60
N LEU A 88 7.74 -19.21 -6.63
CA LEU A 88 6.44 -19.90 -6.58
C LEU A 88 6.36 -21.02 -7.63
N ASP A 89 7.49 -21.60 -8.04
CA ASP A 89 7.60 -22.56 -9.18
C ASP A 89 6.88 -23.91 -8.97
N SER A 90 6.31 -24.14 -7.78
CA SER A 90 5.51 -25.32 -7.44
C SER A 90 4.26 -24.92 -6.66
N GLU A 91 3.26 -25.80 -6.60
CA GLU A 91 2.05 -25.58 -5.80
C GLU A 91 2.39 -25.37 -4.32
N GLU A 92 3.27 -26.21 -3.75
CA GLU A 92 3.72 -26.12 -2.36
C GLU A 92 4.41 -24.76 -2.08
N LYS A 93 5.34 -24.35 -2.94
CA LYS A 93 6.02 -23.05 -2.82
C LYS A 93 5.05 -21.89 -3.03
N MET A 94 4.06 -22.05 -3.90
CA MET A 94 3.06 -21.02 -4.15
C MET A 94 2.22 -20.75 -2.90
N GLU A 95 1.69 -21.80 -2.26
CA GLU A 95 0.90 -21.66 -1.05
C GLU A 95 1.74 -21.09 0.10
N LYS A 96 2.92 -21.67 0.35
CA LYS A 96 3.81 -21.24 1.43
C LYS A 96 4.31 -19.82 1.21
N GLY A 97 4.83 -19.52 0.02
CA GLY A 97 5.38 -18.22 -0.33
C GLY A 97 4.33 -17.11 -0.31
N MET A 98 3.10 -17.38 -0.74
CA MET A 98 2.02 -16.40 -0.63
C MET A 98 1.59 -16.14 0.82
N LYS A 99 1.62 -17.17 1.69
CA LYS A 99 1.38 -17.00 3.14
C LYS A 99 2.50 -16.19 3.80
N GLU A 100 3.75 -16.40 3.42
CA GLU A 100 4.90 -15.60 3.89
C GLU A 100 4.75 -14.13 3.47
N ILE A 101 4.33 -13.88 2.23
CA ILE A 101 4.02 -12.54 1.73
C ILE A 101 2.89 -11.88 2.54
N LEU A 102 1.82 -12.61 2.86
CA LEU A 102 0.75 -12.07 3.71
C LEU A 102 1.27 -11.74 5.11
N ASN A 103 2.10 -12.61 5.69
CA ASN A 103 2.72 -12.37 6.98
C ASN A 103 3.64 -11.13 6.98
N GLU A 104 4.38 -10.90 5.89
CA GLU A 104 5.19 -9.70 5.69
C GLU A 104 4.33 -8.43 5.60
N ILE A 105 3.16 -8.51 4.94
CA ILE A 105 2.19 -7.40 4.93
C ILE A 105 1.78 -7.06 6.36
N GLU A 106 1.33 -8.05 7.11
CA GLU A 106 0.75 -7.85 8.45
C GLU A 106 1.78 -7.38 9.48
N ASN A 107 3.00 -7.92 9.44
CA ASN A 107 4.00 -7.69 10.49
C ASN A 107 5.07 -6.64 10.15
N SER A 108 5.29 -6.34 8.87
CA SER A 108 6.30 -5.35 8.45
C SER A 108 5.65 -4.13 7.80
N ILE A 109 4.84 -4.35 6.76
CA ILE A 109 4.32 -3.26 5.91
C ILE A 109 3.22 -2.46 6.63
N ILE A 110 2.27 -3.12 7.29
CA ILE A 110 1.21 -2.45 8.05
C ILE A 110 1.80 -1.62 9.20
N PRO A 111 2.72 -2.14 10.03
CA PRO A 111 3.40 -1.32 11.04
C PRO A 111 4.22 -0.18 10.45
N TRP A 112 4.84 -0.38 9.28
CA TRP A 112 5.53 0.68 8.56
C TRP A 112 4.57 1.82 8.18
N PHE A 113 3.39 1.52 7.63
CA PHE A 113 2.36 2.52 7.38
C PHE A 113 1.92 3.25 8.65
N GLN A 114 1.66 2.50 9.73
CA GLN A 114 1.24 3.08 11.02
C GLN A 114 2.31 3.98 11.65
N LYS A 115 3.60 3.72 11.40
CA LYS A 115 4.69 4.62 11.83
C LYS A 115 4.51 6.01 11.23
N TYR A 116 4.20 6.11 9.93
CA TYR A 116 3.96 7.41 9.30
C TYR A 116 2.68 8.09 9.79
N GLU A 117 1.64 7.32 10.12
CA GLU A 117 0.45 7.89 10.74
C GLU A 117 0.75 8.50 12.12
N ARG A 118 1.58 7.84 12.93
CA ARG A 118 1.98 8.31 14.28
C ARG A 118 2.95 9.49 14.22
N VAL A 119 3.99 9.41 13.37
CA VAL A 119 4.96 10.49 13.20
C VAL A 119 4.25 11.77 12.80
N CYS A 120 3.30 11.72 11.87
CA CYS A 120 2.53 12.90 11.49
C CYS A 120 1.67 13.51 12.62
N LYS A 121 1.31 12.74 13.67
CA LYS A 121 0.59 13.28 14.84
C LYS A 121 1.48 14.08 15.79
N ASN A 122 2.77 13.75 15.88
CA ASN A 122 3.69 14.34 16.87
C ASN A 122 4.44 15.59 16.39
N PHE A 123 4.33 15.96 15.11
CA PHE A 123 5.02 17.12 14.51
C PHE A 123 4.30 18.47 14.69
N TYR A 124 3.54 18.61 15.79
CA TYR A 124 3.13 19.92 16.30
C TYR A 124 4.21 20.59 17.16
N THR A 125 5.42 20.01 17.26
CA THR A 125 6.59 20.65 17.88
C THR A 125 7.70 20.89 16.84
N PRO A 126 8.24 22.11 16.69
CA PRO A 126 8.84 22.55 15.41
C PRO A 126 10.33 22.21 15.21
N ASN A 127 10.94 21.25 15.90
CA ASN A 127 12.41 21.33 16.09
C ASN A 127 13.26 20.13 15.65
N ASN A 128 12.79 19.14 14.89
CA ASN A 128 13.70 18.16 14.26
C ASN A 128 13.34 17.88 12.80
N LEU A 129 14.13 18.47 11.89
CA LEU A 129 13.94 18.51 10.45
C LEU A 129 14.76 17.44 9.72
N ASP A 130 14.37 16.16 9.81
CA ASP A 130 14.77 15.16 8.78
C ASP A 130 13.77 15.16 7.60
N SER A 131 13.39 16.37 7.14
CA SER A 131 12.01 16.68 6.71
C SER A 131 11.77 16.86 5.20
N ILE A 132 12.55 16.26 4.31
CA ILE A 132 12.31 16.40 2.86
C ILE A 132 10.96 15.79 2.45
N PHE A 133 10.55 14.67 3.05
CA PHE A 133 9.24 14.04 2.79
C PHE A 133 8.10 14.60 3.63
N LEU A 134 8.39 15.03 4.86
CA LEU A 134 7.37 15.51 5.78
C LEU A 134 6.91 16.93 5.44
N LYS A 135 7.78 17.82 4.93
CA LYS A 135 7.39 19.19 4.53
C LYS A 135 6.29 19.21 3.45
N PRO A 136 6.37 18.46 2.34
CA PRO A 136 5.30 18.40 1.34
C PRO A 136 4.02 17.76 1.89
N VAL A 137 4.13 16.68 2.66
CA VAL A 137 2.99 16.00 3.29
C VAL A 137 2.28 16.92 4.28
N PHE A 138 3.01 17.69 5.10
CA PHE A 138 2.44 18.68 6.01
C PHE A 138 1.83 19.89 5.28
N LYS A 139 2.49 20.40 4.23
CA LYS A 139 1.93 21.45 3.37
C LYS A 139 0.61 20.98 2.77
N MET A 140 0.53 19.71 2.38
CA MET A 140 -0.68 19.10 1.85
C MET A 140 -1.76 18.86 2.91
N ILE A 141 -1.44 18.34 4.10
CA ILE A 141 -2.41 18.20 5.21
C ILE A 141 -2.98 19.58 5.59
N LYS A 142 -2.16 20.64 5.62
CA LYS A 142 -2.63 22.02 5.80
C LYS A 142 -3.61 22.44 4.71
N ILE A 143 -3.28 22.22 3.43
CA ILE A 143 -4.13 22.59 2.29
C ILE A 143 -5.45 21.78 2.28
N VAL A 144 -5.40 20.47 2.52
CA VAL A 144 -6.57 19.60 2.54
C VAL A 144 -7.47 19.93 3.72
N LYS A 145 -6.93 20.14 4.93
CA LYS A 145 -7.72 20.63 6.07
C LYS A 145 -8.34 22.01 5.78
N PHE A 146 -7.60 22.93 5.15
CA PHE A 146 -8.16 24.22 4.75
C PHE A 146 -9.30 24.08 3.74
N LYS A 147 -9.17 23.18 2.76
CA LYS A 147 -10.19 22.96 1.73
C LYS A 147 -11.44 22.27 2.29
N ILE A 148 -11.27 21.33 3.21
CA ILE A 148 -12.39 20.69 3.92
C ILE A 148 -13.10 21.71 4.82
N LEU A 149 -12.36 22.55 5.57
CA LEU A 149 -12.97 23.65 6.34
C LEU A 149 -13.73 24.63 5.44
N TYR A 150 -13.16 24.98 4.27
CA TYR A 150 -13.75 25.95 3.35
C TYR A 150 -15.04 25.43 2.70
N VAL A 151 -15.08 24.14 2.34
CA VAL A 151 -16.30 23.50 1.79
C VAL A 151 -17.39 23.32 2.85
N SER A 152 -17.01 23.12 4.12
CA SER A 152 -17.97 23.07 5.23
C SER A 152 -18.52 24.44 5.61
N ILE A 153 -17.78 25.53 5.40
CA ILE A 153 -18.24 26.91 5.68
C ILE A 153 -19.14 27.45 4.55
N ILE A 154 -18.92 27.03 3.29
CA ILE A 154 -19.73 27.48 2.14
C ILE A 154 -21.10 26.80 2.06
N ASN A 155 -21.33 25.69 2.76
CA ASN A 155 -22.65 25.04 2.80
C ASN A 155 -23.52 25.44 4.03
N ILE A 156 -23.22 26.58 4.67
CA ILE A 156 -24.01 27.15 5.77
C ILE A 156 -24.49 28.59 5.45
N PHE A 157 -24.32 29.09 4.23
CA PHE A 157 -24.97 30.32 3.75
C PHE A 157 -25.56 30.14 2.36
#